data_AF-A0A3D6BUV0-F1
#
_entry.id   AF-A0A3D6BUV0-F1
#
_cell.length_a   1.000
_cell.length_b   1.000
_cell.length_c   1.000
_cell.angle_alpha   90.00
_cell.angle_beta   90.00
_cell.angle_gamma   90.00
#
_symmetry.space_group_name_H-M   'P 1'
#
loop_
_entity.id
_entity.type
_entity.pdbx_description
1 polymer ?
#
loop_
_entity_poly.entity_id
_entity_poly.type
_entity_poly.pdbx_seq_one_letter_code
_entity_poly.pdbx_strand_id
1 'polypeptide(L)'
;MKNNYAQKFVIIGMLLFGFIGFAQHNLSDSEYGSLIETYLTKNLATYQLTEPDIQDLYVSNEYFSKSTKINHVYVNQRYQGIEIFNATSSVAIKDNAVFYYANNFIGQVSQKLNTITAQINAQDALENAASQLNLGNVQGLELISTKHNEFVFNGAGVSQTNIPVKLVYSYSEAEDALKLAWDLNLNTLDSKHWWSVRVDAISGQIIDKSDWVVSCNFGDGDHSNHDFHTNTNTDFTLFKPLAMVADGSQYHVFAFPVEAPSFGGRTLLSSPADDTASPYGWHDTNGVAGAEYTITRGNNVYAYEDTADSDTPGYSPDGTATLNFDFSLNLSQEPLGYQDVSVTNMFYVSNVMHDVWYRYGFDEVSGNFQQNNYGNGGVGNDAVQAQGQDGGGTNNANFATPVDGNAPRMQMYLWSAPGGIQNLVTVNNTPIAGPYPAVNPAATPPNNITGIGETPVTGDLELVNDSSAAPSEGCNPISSVAGKIAVVRRGNCAFVDKIQHAQDAGAIAVIVVNHNNPTNDPNYAEYVNMAGEVT
;
A
#
# COMPACT_ATOMS: atom_id res chain seq x y z
N MET A 1 -44.51 65.92 -9.90
CA MET A 1 -43.37 65.00 -10.04
C MET A 1 -43.33 64.18 -8.75
N LYS A 2 -44.14 63.14 -8.49
CA LYS A 2 -44.36 61.86 -9.18
C LYS A 2 -43.07 61.14 -9.60
N ASN A 3 -42.93 59.94 -9.00
CA ASN A 3 -42.07 58.79 -9.34
C ASN A 3 -40.65 58.86 -8.75
N ASN A 4 -40.09 57.82 -8.12
CA ASN A 4 -40.55 56.46 -7.87
C ASN A 4 -39.64 55.86 -6.78
N TYR A 5 -40.09 55.80 -5.53
CA TYR A 5 -39.39 55.10 -4.44
C TYR A 5 -39.72 53.59 -4.40
N ALA A 6 -40.47 53.08 -5.39
CA ALA A 6 -40.96 51.71 -5.44
C ALA A 6 -39.98 50.70 -6.07
N GLN A 7 -38.77 51.10 -6.49
CA GLN A 7 -37.79 50.20 -7.11
C GLN A 7 -36.57 49.86 -6.23
N LYS A 8 -36.54 50.29 -4.96
CA LYS A 8 -35.47 49.92 -4.01
C LYS A 8 -35.92 49.03 -2.85
N PHE A 9 -37.13 48.47 -2.91
CA PHE A 9 -37.71 47.64 -1.85
C PHE A 9 -38.10 46.21 -2.28
N VAL A 10 -37.64 45.73 -3.45
CA VAL A 10 -37.95 44.38 -3.95
C VAL A 10 -36.72 43.46 -4.04
N ILE A 11 -35.54 43.88 -3.56
CA ILE A 11 -34.34 43.02 -3.44
C ILE A 11 -33.82 43.00 -1.99
N ILE A 12 -34.73 43.02 -1.02
CA ILE A 12 -34.45 42.71 0.40
C ILE A 12 -35.64 41.90 0.95
N GLY A 13 -35.95 40.78 0.28
CA GLY A 13 -37.14 40.00 0.60
C GLY A 13 -37.20 38.67 -0.13
N MET A 14 -36.06 37.98 -0.29
CA MET A 14 -36.00 36.55 -0.65
C MET A 14 -34.57 36.00 -0.46
N LEU A 15 -33.98 36.25 0.71
CA LEU A 15 -32.89 35.42 1.26
C LEU A 15 -33.45 34.56 2.41
N LEU A 16 -34.63 33.98 2.18
CA LEU A 16 -34.98 32.68 2.71
C LEU A 16 -34.50 31.69 1.65
N PHE A 17 -33.17 31.53 1.55
CA PHE A 17 -32.66 30.31 0.92
C PHE A 17 -33.11 29.20 1.85
N GLY A 18 -34.04 28.40 1.34
CA GLY A 18 -34.51 27.22 2.03
C GLY A 18 -33.30 26.45 2.51
N PHE A 19 -33.27 26.17 3.81
CA PHE A 19 -32.69 24.94 4.28
C PHE A 19 -33.36 23.84 3.47
N ILE A 20 -32.67 23.44 2.42
CA ILE A 20 -32.92 22.17 1.80
C ILE A 20 -32.48 21.16 2.86
N GLY A 21 -33.40 20.84 3.79
CA GLY A 21 -33.29 19.69 4.64
C GLY A 21 -33.43 18.47 3.74
N PHE A 22 -32.30 17.96 3.26
CA PHE A 22 -32.23 16.64 2.65
C PHE A 22 -31.41 15.72 3.53
N ALA A 23 -31.88 14.47 3.57
CA ALA A 23 -31.69 13.51 4.65
C ALA A 23 -30.22 13.34 5.05
N GLN A 24 -29.89 13.77 6.26
CA GLN A 24 -28.87 13.07 7.02
C GLN A 24 -29.43 11.66 7.24
N HIS A 25 -28.71 10.62 6.79
CA HIS A 25 -29.05 9.27 7.18
C HIS A 25 -29.14 9.25 8.70
N ASN A 26 -30.31 8.88 9.20
CA ASN A 26 -30.58 8.67 10.61
C ASN A 26 -30.70 7.17 10.85
N LEU A 27 -30.54 6.76 12.11
CA LEU A 27 -30.78 5.38 12.49
C LEU A 27 -32.17 4.89 12.01
N SER A 28 -33.19 5.75 12.04
CA SER A 28 -34.55 5.44 11.60
C SER A 28 -34.69 5.10 10.11
N ASP A 29 -33.70 5.44 9.29
CA ASP A 29 -33.74 5.18 7.85
C ASP A 29 -33.32 3.74 7.52
N SER A 30 -32.66 3.05 8.45
CA SER A 30 -32.28 1.63 8.34
C SER A 30 -33.47 0.71 8.66
N GLU A 31 -33.53 -0.44 7.98
CA GLU A 31 -34.50 -1.52 8.29
C GLU A 31 -34.47 -1.92 9.77
N TYR A 32 -33.28 -1.89 10.37
CA TYR A 32 -33.06 -2.32 11.75
C TYR A 32 -33.06 -1.17 12.77
N GLY A 33 -33.28 0.07 12.31
CA GLY A 33 -33.18 1.27 13.12
C GLY A 33 -33.97 1.23 14.42
N SER A 34 -35.29 0.98 14.33
CA SER A 34 -36.16 0.92 15.51
C SER A 34 -35.85 -0.22 16.47
N LEU A 35 -35.35 -1.35 15.95
CA LEU A 35 -34.92 -2.50 16.77
C LEU A 35 -33.69 -2.13 17.58
N ILE A 36 -32.71 -1.49 16.94
CA ILE A 36 -31.46 -1.02 17.56
C ILE A 36 -31.77 0.05 18.60
N GLU A 37 -32.57 1.06 18.25
CA GLU A 37 -32.97 2.13 19.17
C GLU A 37 -33.63 1.56 20.43
N THR A 38 -34.59 0.65 20.26
CA THR A 38 -35.26 -0.03 21.40
C THR A 38 -34.28 -0.81 22.27
N TYR A 39 -33.31 -1.48 21.65
CA TYR A 39 -32.27 -2.21 22.37
C TYR A 39 -31.38 -1.26 23.19
N LEU A 40 -30.93 -0.16 22.59
CA LEU A 40 -30.07 0.83 23.24
C LEU A 40 -30.80 1.53 24.40
N THR A 41 -32.04 1.98 24.20
CA THR A 41 -32.84 2.63 25.26
C THR A 41 -32.97 1.74 26.50
N LYS A 42 -33.13 0.42 26.32
CA LYS A 42 -33.22 -0.54 27.44
C LYS A 42 -31.89 -0.79 28.14
N ASN A 43 -30.77 -0.54 27.47
CA ASN A 43 -29.42 -0.87 27.94
C ASN A 43 -28.53 0.36 28.19
N LEU A 44 -29.09 1.58 28.22
CA LEU A 44 -28.35 2.82 28.46
C LEU A 44 -27.41 2.75 29.67
N ALA A 45 -27.96 2.31 30.82
CA ALA A 45 -27.19 2.19 32.06
C ALA A 45 -26.04 1.17 31.96
N THR A 46 -26.23 0.07 31.23
CA THR A 46 -25.21 -0.96 31.00
C THR A 46 -23.99 -0.39 30.28
N TYR A 47 -24.22 0.52 29.33
CA TYR A 47 -23.18 1.14 28.52
C TYR A 47 -22.74 2.52 28.99
N GLN A 48 -23.22 2.97 30.16
CA GLN A 48 -22.92 4.29 30.72
C GLN A 48 -23.31 5.43 29.76
N LEU A 49 -24.39 5.22 28.99
CA LEU A 49 -24.96 6.19 28.06
C LEU A 49 -26.17 6.88 28.69
N THR A 50 -26.48 8.07 28.20
CA THR A 50 -27.68 8.83 28.51
C THR A 50 -28.58 8.94 27.27
N GLU A 51 -29.86 9.30 27.45
CA GLU A 51 -30.78 9.46 26.31
C GLU A 51 -30.24 10.40 25.22
N PRO A 52 -29.63 11.57 25.53
CA PRO A 52 -29.01 12.44 24.53
C PRO A 52 -27.90 11.77 23.70
N ASP A 53 -27.16 10.81 24.26
CA ASP A 53 -26.01 10.19 23.59
C ASP A 53 -26.43 9.31 22.41
N ILE A 54 -27.71 8.89 22.35
CA ILE A 54 -28.25 8.01 21.30
C ILE A 54 -29.25 8.70 20.36
N GLN A 55 -29.42 10.03 20.45
CA GLN A 55 -30.38 10.76 19.61
C GLN A 55 -29.89 11.03 18.18
N ASP A 56 -28.58 11.11 17.99
CA ASP A 56 -27.97 11.44 16.70
C ASP A 56 -27.06 10.27 16.27
N LEU A 57 -27.71 9.13 16.06
CA LEU A 57 -27.08 7.92 15.53
C LEU A 57 -27.44 7.76 14.05
N TYR A 58 -26.54 7.16 13.28
CA TYR A 58 -26.81 6.75 11.92
C TYR A 58 -26.14 5.42 11.59
N VAL A 59 -26.64 4.74 10.57
CA VAL A 59 -26.02 3.50 10.06
C VAL A 59 -25.05 3.89 8.94
N SER A 60 -23.77 3.54 9.10
CA SER A 60 -22.75 3.75 8.07
C SER A 60 -22.71 2.60 7.07
N ASN A 61 -22.94 1.37 7.54
CA ASN A 61 -23.00 0.19 6.69
C ASN A 61 -23.92 -0.87 7.30
N GLU A 62 -24.66 -1.58 6.46
CA GLU A 62 -25.46 -2.73 6.85
C GLU A 62 -25.46 -3.79 5.74
N TYR A 63 -25.20 -5.04 6.12
CA TYR A 63 -25.21 -6.15 5.16
C TYR A 63 -25.59 -7.47 5.80
N PHE A 64 -26.15 -8.36 4.98
CA PHE A 64 -26.47 -9.72 5.37
C PHE A 64 -25.32 -10.66 5.01
N SER A 65 -24.71 -11.29 6.03
CA SER A 65 -23.71 -12.32 5.82
C SER A 65 -24.38 -13.64 5.44
N LYS A 66 -24.17 -14.08 4.18
CA LYS A 66 -24.70 -15.35 3.68
C LYS A 66 -24.12 -16.56 4.41
N SER A 67 -22.87 -16.47 4.90
CA SER A 67 -22.16 -17.57 5.58
C SER A 67 -22.69 -17.78 7.00
N THR A 68 -22.89 -16.70 7.76
CA THR A 68 -23.31 -16.78 9.18
C THR A 68 -24.83 -16.67 9.38
N LYS A 69 -25.56 -16.19 8.35
CA LYS A 69 -26.99 -15.85 8.41
C LYS A 69 -27.29 -14.77 9.45
N ILE A 70 -26.41 -13.76 9.54
CA ILE A 70 -26.49 -12.63 10.45
C ILE A 70 -26.50 -11.34 9.63
N ASN A 71 -27.33 -10.38 10.04
CA ASN A 71 -27.24 -9.00 9.56
C ASN A 71 -26.23 -8.25 10.43
N HIS A 72 -25.19 -7.73 9.82
CA HIS A 72 -24.20 -6.86 10.45
C HIS A 72 -24.61 -5.42 10.20
N VAL A 73 -24.75 -4.62 11.26
CA VAL A 73 -25.11 -3.20 11.19
C VAL A 73 -24.07 -2.40 11.96
N TYR A 74 -23.43 -1.44 11.30
CA TYR A 74 -22.46 -0.54 11.88
C TYR A 74 -23.14 0.79 12.16
N VAL A 75 -23.28 1.12 13.44
CA VAL A 75 -23.99 2.31 13.91
C VAL A 75 -22.97 3.30 14.44
N ASN A 76 -23.05 4.54 14.00
CA ASN A 76 -22.09 5.60 14.27
C ASN A 76 -22.74 6.70 15.09
N GLN A 77 -21.98 7.26 16.03
CA GLN A 77 -22.43 8.36 16.87
C GLN A 77 -22.05 9.71 16.26
N ARG A 78 -23.00 10.65 16.27
CA ARG A 78 -22.77 12.06 15.97
C ARG A 78 -23.23 12.92 17.13
N TYR A 79 -22.82 14.18 17.07
CA TYR A 79 -23.37 15.24 17.91
C TYR A 79 -23.64 16.46 17.04
N GLN A 80 -24.92 16.85 16.95
CA GLN A 80 -25.38 17.97 16.12
C GLN A 80 -24.95 17.82 14.64
N GLY A 81 -24.99 16.59 14.13
CA GLY A 81 -24.62 16.25 12.76
C GLY A 81 -23.12 16.14 12.48
N ILE A 82 -22.24 16.37 13.47
CA ILE A 82 -20.79 16.15 13.36
C ILE A 82 -20.46 14.77 13.92
N GLU A 83 -19.74 13.97 13.15
CA GLU A 83 -19.32 12.62 13.57
C GLU A 83 -18.36 12.64 14.74
N ILE A 84 -18.56 11.69 15.66
CA ILE A 84 -17.55 11.37 16.66
C ILE A 84 -16.67 10.27 16.06
N PHE A 85 -15.44 10.64 15.74
CA PHE A 85 -14.47 9.77 15.10
C PHE A 85 -14.29 8.48 15.91
N ASN A 86 -14.35 7.33 15.21
CA ASN A 86 -14.30 5.98 15.77
C ASN A 86 -15.39 5.61 16.79
N ALA A 87 -16.40 6.44 17.07
CA ALA A 87 -17.56 6.05 17.89
C ALA A 87 -18.55 5.19 17.08
N THR A 88 -18.06 4.05 16.60
CA THR A 88 -18.78 3.08 15.78
C THR A 88 -19.06 1.82 16.60
N SER A 89 -20.33 1.52 16.82
CA SER A 89 -20.76 0.28 17.48
C SER A 89 -21.19 -0.75 16.45
N SER A 90 -20.82 -2.02 16.68
CA SER A 90 -21.21 -3.14 15.82
C SER A 90 -22.43 -3.85 16.41
N VAL A 91 -23.50 -3.97 15.62
CA VAL A 91 -24.71 -4.71 15.96
C VAL A 91 -24.82 -5.94 15.07
N ALA A 92 -24.96 -7.11 15.68
CA ALA A 92 -25.30 -8.34 14.96
C ALA A 92 -26.77 -8.68 15.22
N ILE A 93 -27.55 -8.80 14.15
CA ILE A 93 -28.98 -9.09 14.21
C ILE A 93 -29.23 -10.48 13.62
N LYS A 94 -29.96 -11.30 14.37
CA LYS A 94 -30.36 -12.65 13.97
C LYS A 94 -31.80 -12.89 14.37
N ASP A 95 -32.57 -13.49 13.47
CA ASP A 95 -33.99 -13.79 13.68
C ASP A 95 -34.82 -12.57 14.16
N ASN A 96 -34.52 -11.40 13.57
CA ASN A 96 -35.11 -10.10 13.91
C ASN A 96 -34.92 -9.65 15.37
N ALA A 97 -33.83 -10.08 16.00
CA ALA A 97 -33.42 -9.66 17.34
C ALA A 97 -31.93 -9.28 17.36
N VAL A 98 -31.56 -8.33 18.22
CA VAL A 98 -30.15 -8.04 18.50
C VAL A 98 -29.54 -9.26 19.19
N PHE A 99 -28.70 -9.98 18.46
CA PHE A 99 -28.00 -11.17 18.91
C PHE A 99 -26.73 -10.79 19.69
N TYR A 100 -26.02 -9.78 19.20
CA TYR A 100 -24.80 -9.28 19.83
C TYR A 100 -24.65 -7.78 19.57
N TYR A 101 -24.06 -7.08 20.53
CA TYR A 101 -23.78 -5.65 20.46
C TYR A 101 -22.41 -5.38 21.08
N ALA A 102 -21.52 -4.77 20.29
CA ALA A 102 -20.25 -4.23 20.75
C ALA A 102 -20.35 -2.70 20.77
N ASN A 103 -20.38 -2.12 21.96
CA ASN A 103 -20.47 -0.68 22.17
C ASN A 103 -19.12 0.00 21.99
N ASN A 104 -19.08 1.06 21.19
CA ASN A 104 -17.98 2.02 21.19
C ASN A 104 -18.45 3.49 21.30
N PHE A 105 -19.70 3.71 21.71
CA PHE A 105 -20.23 5.06 21.88
C PHE A 105 -19.66 5.75 23.11
N ILE A 106 -19.51 7.06 22.99
CA ILE A 106 -19.05 7.94 24.07
C ILE A 106 -20.27 8.44 24.84
N GLY A 107 -20.27 8.23 26.16
CA GLY A 107 -21.32 8.74 27.04
C GLY A 107 -21.07 10.18 27.48
N GLN A 108 -22.17 10.89 27.80
CA GLN A 108 -22.17 12.28 28.28
C GLN A 108 -21.49 13.26 27.31
N VAL A 109 -21.73 13.09 26.01
CA VAL A 109 -21.03 13.81 24.93
C VAL A 109 -21.01 15.32 25.17
N SER A 110 -22.16 15.93 25.47
CA SER A 110 -22.29 17.39 25.63
C SER A 110 -21.43 17.99 26.74
N GLN A 111 -20.98 17.17 27.71
CA GLN A 111 -20.14 17.60 28.83
C GLN A 111 -18.64 17.51 28.50
N LYS A 112 -18.27 16.77 27.45
CA LYS A 112 -16.89 16.46 27.08
C LYS A 112 -16.35 17.35 25.95
N LEU A 113 -17.20 18.15 25.30
CA LEU A 113 -16.83 18.97 24.15
C LEU A 113 -15.96 20.16 24.55
N ASN A 114 -14.87 20.40 23.82
CA ASN A 114 -14.07 21.62 23.97
C ASN A 114 -14.69 22.84 23.27
N THR A 115 -15.25 22.64 22.08
CA THR A 115 -15.90 23.66 21.23
C THR A 115 -16.88 22.97 20.26
N ILE A 116 -17.79 23.75 19.68
CA ILE A 116 -18.66 23.33 18.58
C ILE A 116 -18.39 24.11 17.28
N THR A 117 -17.43 25.04 17.31
CA THR A 117 -17.06 25.89 16.19
C THR A 117 -15.57 25.78 15.93
N ALA A 118 -15.20 25.46 14.69
CA ALA A 118 -13.81 25.44 14.22
C ALA A 118 -13.25 26.87 14.12
N GLN A 119 -12.00 27.06 14.52
CA GLN A 119 -11.27 28.33 14.37
C GLN A 119 -10.34 28.34 13.15
N ILE A 120 -9.94 27.16 12.67
CA ILE A 120 -9.22 26.99 11.40
C ILE A 120 -10.11 26.31 10.37
N ASN A 121 -9.90 26.63 9.09
CA ASN A 121 -10.63 25.99 8.00
C ASN A 121 -9.95 24.68 7.55
N ALA A 122 -10.58 23.93 6.64
CA ALA A 122 -10.08 22.64 6.14
C ALA A 122 -8.73 22.76 5.40
N GLN A 123 -8.50 23.85 4.66
CA GLN A 123 -7.23 24.11 3.99
C GLN A 123 -6.11 24.37 5.01
N ASP A 124 -6.36 25.21 6.02
CA ASP A 124 -5.38 25.47 7.08
C ASP A 124 -5.00 24.15 7.80
N ALA A 125 -5.96 23.26 8.03
CA ALA A 125 -5.73 21.96 8.66
C ALA A 125 -4.83 21.06 7.80
N LEU A 126 -5.08 21.01 6.48
CA LEU A 126 -4.25 20.27 5.52
C LEU A 126 -2.82 20.80 5.49
N GLU A 127 -2.64 22.12 5.39
CA GLU A 127 -1.32 22.77 5.39
C GLU A 127 -0.55 22.50 6.69
N ASN A 128 -1.25 22.55 7.83
CA ASN A 128 -0.67 22.22 9.13
C ASN A 128 -0.28 20.73 9.24
N ALA A 129 -1.09 19.82 8.71
CA ALA A 129 -0.78 18.39 8.69
C ALA A 129 0.45 18.10 7.83
N ALA A 130 0.50 18.63 6.61
CA ALA A 130 1.63 18.46 5.70
C ALA A 130 2.95 18.98 6.32
N SER A 131 2.90 20.13 6.99
CA SER A 131 4.04 20.70 7.72
C SER A 131 4.50 19.83 8.87
N GLN A 132 3.59 19.40 9.76
CA GLN A 132 3.92 18.57 10.93
C GLN A 132 4.42 17.16 10.57
N LEU A 133 3.97 16.63 9.43
CA LEU A 133 4.43 15.35 8.88
C LEU A 133 5.71 15.49 8.04
N ASN A 134 6.24 16.70 7.85
CA ASN A 134 7.41 17.00 7.03
C ASN A 134 7.27 16.56 5.56
N LEU A 135 6.08 16.69 4.97
CA LEU A 135 5.79 16.26 3.59
C LEU A 135 6.19 17.30 2.53
N GLY A 136 6.75 18.43 2.95
CA GLY A 136 7.07 19.56 2.09
C GLY A 136 5.97 20.62 2.06
N ASN A 137 6.06 21.53 1.08
CA ASN A 137 5.11 22.64 0.95
C ASN A 137 3.93 22.23 0.08
N VAL A 138 2.72 22.53 0.54
CA VAL A 138 1.49 22.41 -0.25
C VAL A 138 1.54 23.39 -1.42
N GLN A 139 1.39 22.90 -2.65
CA GLN A 139 1.45 23.71 -3.87
C GLN A 139 0.29 23.36 -4.81
N GLY A 140 -0.32 24.39 -5.41
CA GLY A 140 -1.40 24.18 -6.39
C GLY A 140 -2.64 23.50 -5.80
N LEU A 141 -2.96 23.81 -4.54
CA LEU A 141 -4.15 23.27 -3.87
C LEU A 141 -5.43 23.75 -4.57
N GLU A 142 -6.27 22.80 -4.96
CA GLU A 142 -7.55 23.04 -5.62
C GLU A 142 -8.67 22.29 -4.91
N LEU A 143 -9.78 22.98 -4.64
CA LEU A 143 -10.99 22.39 -4.10
C LEU A 143 -11.77 21.69 -5.22
N ILE A 144 -11.87 20.36 -5.15
CA ILE A 144 -12.56 19.51 -6.13
C ILE A 144 -14.05 19.46 -5.82
N SER A 145 -14.41 19.23 -4.55
CA SER A 145 -15.81 19.17 -4.13
C SER A 145 -15.99 19.58 -2.68
N THR A 146 -17.20 20.01 -2.33
CA THR A 146 -17.58 20.34 -0.96
C THR A 146 -19.03 19.92 -0.70
N LYS A 147 -19.26 19.37 0.49
CA LYS A 147 -20.57 18.97 0.98
C LYS A 147 -20.62 19.19 2.49
N HIS A 148 -21.34 20.22 2.94
CA HIS A 148 -21.41 20.63 4.36
C HIS A 148 -20.01 20.84 4.98
N ASN A 149 -19.58 19.90 5.82
CA ASN A 149 -18.30 19.92 6.54
C ASN A 149 -17.28 18.94 5.94
N GLU A 150 -17.53 18.46 4.73
CA GLU A 150 -16.66 17.58 3.97
C GLU A 150 -16.14 18.31 2.73
N PHE A 151 -14.85 18.19 2.49
CA PHE A 151 -14.12 18.81 1.40
C PHE A 151 -13.25 17.77 0.73
N VAL A 152 -13.04 17.88 -0.57
CA VAL A 152 -12.05 17.09 -1.29
C VAL A 152 -11.14 18.03 -2.03
N PHE A 153 -9.86 17.97 -1.71
CA PHE A 153 -8.80 18.71 -2.41
C PHE A 153 -8.05 17.78 -3.37
N ASN A 154 -7.37 18.35 -4.36
CA ASN A 154 -6.37 17.61 -5.12
C ASN A 154 -5.15 17.26 -4.22
N GLY A 155 -4.22 16.44 -4.74
CA GLY A 155 -3.04 15.99 -3.97
C GLY A 155 -2.03 17.09 -3.62
N ALA A 156 -2.09 18.25 -4.28
CA ALA A 156 -1.35 19.48 -3.96
C ALA A 156 0.17 19.33 -3.67
N GLY A 157 0.82 18.37 -4.33
CA GLY A 157 2.27 18.12 -4.18
C GLY A 157 2.67 17.45 -2.86
N VAL A 158 1.70 16.95 -2.08
CA VAL A 158 1.95 16.27 -0.79
C VAL A 158 1.26 14.91 -0.68
N SER A 159 0.33 14.61 -1.60
CA SER A 159 -0.40 13.34 -1.66
C SER A 159 -0.52 12.82 -3.09
N GLN A 160 -0.44 11.51 -3.27
CA GLN A 160 -0.66 10.83 -4.56
C GLN A 160 -2.14 10.83 -4.98
N THR A 161 -3.04 10.84 -4.00
CA THR A 161 -4.49 10.83 -4.20
C THR A 161 -5.11 12.16 -3.80
N ASN A 162 -6.33 12.40 -4.26
CA ASN A 162 -7.17 13.48 -3.73
C ASN A 162 -7.32 13.33 -2.21
N ILE A 163 -7.36 14.47 -1.51
CA ILE A 163 -7.30 14.57 -0.06
C ILE A 163 -8.71 14.90 0.46
N PRO A 164 -9.47 13.91 0.96
CA PRO A 164 -10.71 14.19 1.67
C PRO A 164 -10.40 14.81 3.03
N VAL A 165 -11.15 15.83 3.42
CA VAL A 165 -11.04 16.54 4.71
C VAL A 165 -12.43 16.71 5.29
N LYS A 166 -12.66 16.27 6.53
CA LYS A 166 -13.96 16.27 7.19
C LYS A 166 -13.88 16.79 8.61
N LEU A 167 -14.86 17.59 9.03
CA LEU A 167 -14.97 18.00 10.43
C LEU A 167 -15.55 16.86 11.29
N VAL A 168 -14.86 16.51 12.37
CA VAL A 168 -15.22 15.45 13.32
C VAL A 168 -14.95 15.86 14.77
N TYR A 169 -15.45 15.10 15.72
CA TYR A 169 -15.00 15.11 17.11
C TYR A 169 -14.05 13.93 17.36
N SER A 170 -12.84 14.19 17.82
CA SER A 170 -11.88 13.16 18.23
C SER A 170 -11.90 13.01 19.75
N TYR A 171 -12.09 11.79 20.23
CA TYR A 171 -12.06 11.49 21.67
C TYR A 171 -10.63 11.30 22.16
N SER A 172 -10.30 11.89 23.31
CA SER A 172 -9.05 11.70 24.03
C SER A 172 -9.33 10.95 25.33
N GLU A 173 -8.88 9.69 25.41
CA GLU A 173 -9.00 8.90 26.64
C GLU A 173 -8.24 9.51 27.82
N ALA A 174 -7.08 10.13 27.55
CA ALA A 174 -6.24 10.73 28.59
C ALA A 174 -6.90 11.95 29.26
N GLU A 175 -7.69 12.72 28.50
CA GLU A 175 -8.36 13.93 28.98
C GLU A 175 -9.85 13.71 29.29
N ASP A 176 -10.41 12.53 28.95
CA ASP A 176 -11.85 12.26 28.92
C ASP A 176 -12.64 13.38 28.19
N ALA A 177 -12.11 13.81 27.04
CA ALA A 177 -12.60 14.99 26.33
C ALA A 177 -12.76 14.72 24.83
N LEU A 178 -13.72 15.40 24.21
CA LEU A 178 -13.96 15.42 22.77
C LEU A 178 -13.43 16.73 22.19
N LYS A 179 -12.45 16.63 21.30
CA LYS A 179 -11.85 17.75 20.59
C LYS A 179 -12.43 17.86 19.19
N LEU A 180 -12.96 19.03 18.82
CA LEU A 180 -13.32 19.30 17.44
C LEU A 180 -12.05 19.29 16.57
N ALA A 181 -12.04 18.51 15.50
CA ALA A 181 -10.88 18.25 14.66
C ALA A 181 -11.25 18.10 13.19
N TRP A 182 -10.28 18.31 12.31
CA TRP A 182 -10.34 17.95 10.90
C TRP A 182 -9.70 16.59 10.69
N ASP A 183 -10.49 15.60 10.27
CA ASP A 183 -10.03 14.30 9.79
C ASP A 183 -9.61 14.43 8.32
N LEU A 184 -8.41 13.97 7.99
CA LEU A 184 -7.94 13.88 6.61
C LEU A 184 -6.98 12.71 6.43
N ASN A 185 -6.79 12.27 5.19
CA ASN A 185 -5.76 11.30 4.86
C ASN A 185 -4.82 11.75 3.73
N LEU A 186 -3.56 11.37 3.83
CA LEU A 186 -2.46 11.78 2.96
C LEU A 186 -1.65 10.54 2.56
N ASN A 187 -1.74 10.17 1.28
CA ASN A 187 -0.92 9.10 0.70
C ASN A 187 0.40 9.70 0.22
N THR A 188 1.49 9.50 0.96
CA THR A 188 2.75 10.22 0.75
C THR A 188 3.35 9.93 -0.62
N LEU A 189 4.02 10.92 -1.22
CA LEU A 189 4.56 10.80 -2.58
C LEU A 189 5.64 9.73 -2.74
N ASP A 190 6.25 9.27 -1.65
CA ASP A 190 7.24 8.20 -1.63
C ASP A 190 6.62 6.82 -1.36
N SER A 191 5.29 6.70 -1.35
CA SER A 191 4.54 5.46 -1.13
C SER A 191 4.74 4.76 0.21
N LYS A 192 5.51 5.36 1.13
CA LYS A 192 5.84 4.72 2.42
C LYS A 192 4.72 4.78 3.44
N HIS A 193 3.88 5.81 3.36
CA HIS A 193 2.86 6.07 4.36
C HIS A 193 1.55 6.49 3.72
N TRP A 194 0.45 6.03 4.30
CA TRP A 194 -0.87 6.59 4.04
C TRP A 194 -1.46 7.02 5.36
N TRP A 195 -1.12 8.25 5.73
CA TRP A 195 -1.50 8.81 7.02
C TRP A 195 -2.98 9.10 7.06
N SER A 196 -3.66 8.64 8.09
CA SER A 196 -4.95 9.15 8.55
C SER A 196 -4.67 10.01 9.78
N VAL A 197 -5.06 11.29 9.77
CA VAL A 197 -4.73 12.25 10.84
C VAL A 197 -5.91 13.10 11.27
N ARG A 198 -5.93 13.48 12.55
CA ARG A 198 -6.95 14.36 13.14
C ARG A 198 -6.20 15.61 13.59
N VAL A 199 -6.52 16.72 12.95
CA VAL A 199 -5.91 18.02 13.22
C VAL A 199 -6.88 18.84 14.07
N ASP A 200 -6.48 19.24 15.26
CA ASP A 200 -7.31 20.04 16.17
C ASP A 200 -7.79 21.32 15.47
N ALA A 201 -9.11 21.52 15.45
CA ALA A 201 -9.77 22.57 14.68
C ALA A 201 -9.60 23.97 15.30
N ILE A 202 -8.84 24.09 16.39
CA ILE A 202 -8.48 25.36 17.05
C ILE A 202 -7.02 25.69 16.80
N SER A 203 -6.12 24.78 17.16
CA SER A 203 -4.67 24.99 17.21
C SER A 203 -3.93 24.56 15.94
N GLY A 204 -4.56 23.73 15.10
CA GLY A 204 -3.91 23.13 13.94
C GLY A 204 -2.92 22.02 14.28
N GLN A 205 -2.81 21.58 15.54
CA GLN A 205 -1.92 20.49 15.92
C GLN A 205 -2.52 19.12 15.58
N ILE A 206 -1.69 18.17 15.15
CA ILE A 206 -2.10 16.77 15.01
C ILE A 206 -2.32 16.21 16.42
N ILE A 207 -3.56 15.78 16.70
CA ILE A 207 -3.95 15.19 18.00
C ILE A 207 -4.13 13.68 17.94
N ASP A 208 -4.29 13.12 16.75
CA ASP A 208 -4.31 11.67 16.50
C ASP A 208 -3.76 11.37 15.11
N LYS A 209 -3.06 10.24 14.97
CA LYS A 209 -2.55 9.75 13.69
C LYS A 209 -2.44 8.23 13.64
N SER A 210 -2.73 7.67 12.47
CA SER A 210 -2.59 6.25 12.14
C SER A 210 -2.05 6.11 10.72
N ASP A 211 -1.34 5.02 10.44
CA ASP A 211 -0.84 4.69 9.10
C ASP A 211 -1.66 3.54 8.52
N TRP A 212 -2.20 3.71 7.32
CA TRP A 212 -2.92 2.68 6.59
C TRP A 212 -1.99 1.78 5.75
N VAL A 213 -0.70 2.09 5.70
CA VAL A 213 0.33 1.19 5.16
C VAL A 213 0.80 0.26 6.27
N VAL A 214 0.52 -1.03 6.11
CA VAL A 214 1.03 -2.06 7.01
C VAL A 214 2.34 -2.61 6.44
N SER A 215 3.39 -2.62 7.27
CA SER A 215 4.68 -3.26 6.96
C SER A 215 5.19 -4.06 8.16
N CYS A 216 6.11 -5.00 7.92
CA CYS A 216 6.72 -5.80 8.99
C CYS A 216 7.97 -5.10 9.55
N ASN A 217 8.12 -5.08 10.88
CA ASN A 217 9.38 -4.73 11.53
C ASN A 217 9.80 -5.91 12.41
N PHE A 218 10.94 -6.51 12.09
CA PHE A 218 11.47 -7.68 12.81
C PHE A 218 12.33 -7.31 14.04
N GLY A 219 12.47 -6.02 14.36
CA GLY A 219 13.22 -5.53 15.51
C GLY A 219 14.73 -5.80 15.43
N ASP A 220 15.42 -5.73 16.57
CA ASP A 220 16.88 -5.83 16.68
C ASP A 220 17.43 -7.27 16.56
N GLY A 221 16.57 -8.26 16.28
CA GLY A 221 16.98 -9.65 16.08
C GLY A 221 17.42 -10.42 17.34
N ASP A 222 17.07 -9.96 18.56
CA ASP A 222 17.29 -10.75 19.79
C ASP A 222 16.29 -11.91 19.87
N HIS A 223 16.60 -12.96 19.11
CA HIS A 223 15.86 -14.23 19.10
C HIS A 223 16.51 -15.27 20.03
N SER A 224 16.84 -14.87 21.26
CA SER A 224 17.48 -15.75 22.25
C SER A 224 16.56 -16.84 22.83
N ASN A 225 15.25 -16.76 22.62
CA ASN A 225 14.26 -17.74 23.08
C ASN A 225 13.32 -18.17 21.95
N HIS A 226 13.78 -19.06 21.08
CA HIS A 226 12.86 -19.87 20.29
C HIS A 226 12.50 -21.11 21.11
N ASP A 227 11.28 -21.16 21.63
CA ASP A 227 10.70 -22.42 22.04
C ASP A 227 10.54 -23.29 20.78
N PHE A 228 11.17 -24.46 20.77
CA PHE A 228 10.99 -25.43 19.70
C PHE A 228 9.53 -25.89 19.70
N HIS A 229 8.72 -25.32 18.79
CA HIS A 229 7.38 -25.84 18.54
C HIS A 229 7.52 -27.23 17.93
N THR A 230 7.01 -28.23 18.64
CA THR A 230 6.88 -29.58 18.10
C THR A 230 5.74 -29.55 17.07
N ASN A 231 6.11 -29.69 15.79
CA ASN A 231 5.14 -29.81 14.71
C ASN A 231 4.37 -31.13 14.88
N THR A 232 3.19 -31.07 15.49
CA THR A 232 2.23 -32.15 15.33
C THR A 232 1.62 -32.01 13.95
N ASN A 233 2.11 -32.80 13.00
CA ASN A 233 1.45 -33.04 11.73
C ASN A 233 0.09 -33.69 12.00
N THR A 234 -0.91 -32.87 12.30
CA THR A 234 -2.30 -33.27 12.08
C THR A 234 -2.55 -33.03 10.61
N ASP A 235 -2.94 -34.09 9.88
CA ASP A 235 -3.48 -33.97 8.53
C ASP A 235 -4.77 -33.12 8.63
N PHE A 236 -4.60 -31.81 8.59
CA PHE A 236 -5.68 -30.85 8.57
C PHE A 236 -5.90 -30.47 7.11
N THR A 237 -6.90 -31.10 6.49
CA THR A 237 -7.40 -30.66 5.19
C THR A 237 -8.22 -29.39 5.39
N LEU A 238 -7.55 -28.23 5.35
CA LEU A 238 -8.18 -26.90 5.42
C LEU A 238 -9.21 -26.71 4.27
N PHE A 239 -8.96 -27.35 3.13
CA PHE A 239 -9.74 -27.18 1.92
C PHE A 239 -10.65 -28.39 1.70
N LYS A 240 -11.97 -28.17 1.74
CA LYS A 240 -12.90 -29.06 1.00
C LYS A 240 -12.53 -28.99 -0.49
N PRO A 241 -12.76 -30.05 -1.28
CA PRO A 241 -12.63 -29.94 -2.73
C PRO A 241 -13.55 -28.82 -3.20
N LEU A 242 -12.94 -27.71 -3.64
CA LEU A 242 -13.64 -26.56 -4.18
C LEU A 242 -14.27 -26.99 -5.50
N ALA A 243 -15.50 -26.56 -5.74
CA ALA A 243 -16.02 -26.62 -7.09
C ALA A 243 -15.24 -25.59 -7.91
N MET A 244 -14.63 -26.06 -8.99
CA MET A 244 -13.68 -25.31 -9.81
C MET A 244 -14.35 -24.79 -11.06
N VAL A 245 -13.99 -23.58 -11.50
CA VAL A 245 -14.41 -23.06 -12.80
C VAL A 245 -13.59 -23.72 -13.89
N ALA A 246 -14.22 -24.48 -14.79
CA ALA A 246 -13.57 -25.09 -15.94
C ALA A 246 -13.24 -24.04 -17.03
N ASP A 247 -12.28 -23.17 -16.74
CA ASP A 247 -11.78 -22.09 -17.61
C ASP A 247 -10.60 -22.52 -18.50
N GLY A 248 -10.02 -23.69 -18.25
CA GLY A 248 -8.85 -24.22 -18.98
C GLY A 248 -7.51 -23.63 -18.55
N SER A 249 -7.47 -22.76 -17.54
CA SER A 249 -6.23 -22.14 -17.06
C SER A 249 -5.31 -23.15 -16.38
N GLN A 250 -4.00 -22.93 -16.48
CA GLN A 250 -2.99 -23.75 -15.83
C GLN A 250 -1.92 -22.89 -15.17
N TYR A 251 -1.50 -23.28 -13.95
CA TYR A 251 -0.52 -22.52 -13.17
C TYR A 251 0.50 -23.45 -12.53
N HIS A 252 1.79 -23.25 -12.80
CA HIS A 252 2.88 -24.00 -12.16
C HIS A 252 3.48 -23.20 -10.99
N VAL A 253 2.91 -23.40 -9.80
CA VAL A 253 3.07 -22.51 -8.63
C VAL A 253 3.39 -23.28 -7.35
N PHE A 254 3.85 -22.58 -6.31
CA PHE A 254 3.91 -23.12 -4.95
C PHE A 254 2.50 -23.16 -4.37
N ALA A 255 1.78 -24.23 -4.66
CA ALA A 255 0.39 -24.39 -4.24
C ALA A 255 0.29 -24.55 -2.72
N PHE A 256 -0.67 -23.85 -2.10
CA PHE A 256 -0.99 -24.03 -0.68
C PHE A 256 -1.19 -25.53 -0.34
N PRO A 257 -0.65 -26.00 0.81
CA PRO A 257 -0.09 -25.21 1.91
C PRO A 257 1.42 -24.94 1.82
N VAL A 258 2.07 -25.10 0.65
CA VAL A 258 3.52 -24.82 0.52
C VAL A 258 3.77 -23.32 0.74
N GLU A 259 4.41 -22.98 1.86
CA GLU A 259 4.65 -21.59 2.27
C GLU A 259 5.75 -20.90 1.46
N ALA A 260 6.87 -21.60 1.21
CA ALA A 260 8.01 -21.08 0.45
C ALA A 260 8.75 -22.24 -0.25
N PRO A 261 9.68 -21.95 -1.19
CA PRO A 261 10.44 -22.98 -1.92
C PRO A 261 11.23 -23.94 -1.03
N SER A 262 11.55 -23.55 0.20
CA SER A 262 12.22 -24.39 1.21
C SER A 262 11.29 -25.41 1.88
N PHE A 263 9.97 -25.25 1.78
CA PHE A 263 8.96 -26.13 2.41
C PHE A 263 8.35 -27.14 1.43
N GLY A 264 8.55 -26.99 0.12
CA GLY A 264 7.99 -27.87 -0.89
C GLY A 264 8.25 -27.42 -2.33
N GLY A 265 7.94 -28.31 -3.27
CA GLY A 265 8.06 -28.03 -4.70
C GLY A 265 6.80 -27.39 -5.31
N ARG A 266 6.95 -26.90 -6.54
CA ARG A 266 5.81 -26.37 -7.32
C ARG A 266 4.92 -27.51 -7.84
N THR A 267 3.65 -27.20 -8.04
CA THR A 267 2.63 -28.09 -8.61
C THR A 267 1.97 -27.40 -9.80
N LEU A 268 1.70 -28.15 -10.87
CA LEU A 268 0.88 -27.69 -11.99
C LEU A 268 -0.60 -27.88 -11.64
N LEU A 269 -1.29 -26.77 -11.38
CA LEU A 269 -2.72 -26.73 -11.12
C LEU A 269 -3.49 -26.46 -12.41
N SER A 270 -4.67 -27.05 -12.54
CA SER A 270 -5.59 -26.79 -13.65
C SER A 270 -6.86 -26.16 -13.07
N SER A 271 -7.28 -25.02 -13.62
CA SER A 271 -8.54 -24.36 -13.30
C SER A 271 -8.80 -24.16 -11.79
N PRO A 272 -7.88 -23.55 -11.04
CA PRO A 272 -7.95 -23.48 -9.57
C PRO A 272 -9.00 -22.52 -8.99
N ALA A 273 -9.65 -21.69 -9.81
CA ALA A 273 -10.60 -20.68 -9.36
C ALA A 273 -11.84 -21.28 -8.68
N ASP A 274 -12.25 -20.69 -7.55
CA ASP A 274 -13.48 -21.06 -6.85
C ASP A 274 -14.72 -20.61 -7.62
N ASP A 275 -15.66 -21.53 -7.86
CA ASP A 275 -16.87 -21.28 -8.66
C ASP A 275 -17.87 -20.28 -8.06
N THR A 276 -17.73 -19.97 -6.77
CA THR A 276 -18.64 -19.09 -6.05
C THR A 276 -18.02 -17.72 -5.88
N ALA A 277 -16.75 -17.66 -5.49
CA ALA A 277 -16.02 -16.41 -5.30
C ALA A 277 -15.53 -15.80 -6.63
N SER A 278 -15.10 -16.65 -7.56
CA SER A 278 -14.58 -16.26 -8.88
C SER A 278 -15.34 -16.99 -10.01
N PRO A 279 -16.66 -16.77 -10.17
CA PRO A 279 -17.53 -17.55 -11.05
C PRO A 279 -17.15 -17.52 -12.55
N TYR A 280 -16.37 -16.52 -12.96
CA TYR A 280 -15.88 -16.36 -14.34
C TYR A 280 -14.38 -16.66 -14.50
N GLY A 281 -13.76 -17.27 -13.47
CA GLY A 281 -12.32 -17.49 -13.40
C GLY A 281 -11.57 -16.23 -12.97
N TRP A 282 -10.23 -16.32 -12.96
CA TRP A 282 -9.38 -15.24 -12.44
C TRP A 282 -8.96 -14.21 -13.51
N HIS A 283 -9.35 -14.38 -14.76
CA HIS A 283 -8.95 -13.55 -15.90
C HIS A 283 -10.11 -12.78 -16.57
N ASP A 284 -11.29 -12.83 -15.95
CA ASP A 284 -12.46 -12.02 -16.31
C ASP A 284 -12.53 -10.76 -15.45
N THR A 285 -13.13 -9.69 -15.99
CA THR A 285 -13.44 -8.45 -15.26
C THR A 285 -14.84 -7.92 -15.55
N ASN A 286 -15.58 -8.51 -16.48
CA ASN A 286 -16.85 -7.95 -16.93
C ASN A 286 -18.06 -8.84 -16.58
N GLY A 287 -17.83 -10.07 -16.10
CA GLY A 287 -18.88 -11.00 -15.73
C GLY A 287 -19.50 -11.71 -16.93
N VAL A 288 -18.77 -11.82 -18.04
CA VAL A 288 -19.15 -12.57 -19.23
C VAL A 288 -18.23 -13.78 -19.33
N ALA A 289 -18.79 -14.93 -19.70
CA ALA A 289 -18.00 -16.15 -19.81
C ALA A 289 -16.87 -15.99 -20.85
N GLY A 290 -15.63 -16.17 -20.40
CA GLY A 290 -14.42 -16.04 -21.19
C GLY A 290 -13.41 -15.16 -20.46
N ALA A 291 -12.13 -15.33 -20.76
CA ALA A 291 -11.10 -14.43 -20.24
C ALA A 291 -10.95 -13.21 -21.15
N GLU A 292 -10.94 -12.00 -20.57
CA GLU A 292 -10.54 -10.80 -21.31
C GLU A 292 -9.02 -10.63 -21.35
N TYR A 293 -8.34 -11.12 -20.33
CA TYR A 293 -6.91 -11.00 -20.17
C TYR A 293 -6.24 -12.36 -20.33
N THR A 294 -5.10 -12.35 -21.01
CA THR A 294 -4.20 -13.52 -21.09
C THR A 294 -3.00 -13.39 -20.16
N ILE A 295 -2.84 -12.21 -19.54
CA ILE A 295 -1.81 -11.91 -18.55
C ILE A 295 -2.33 -12.10 -17.13
N THR A 296 -1.49 -11.99 -16.10
CA THR A 296 -1.86 -12.05 -14.67
C THR A 296 -2.77 -10.90 -14.19
N ARG A 297 -3.98 -10.79 -14.75
CA ARG A 297 -4.96 -9.74 -14.48
C ARG A 297 -6.38 -10.29 -14.56
N GLY A 298 -7.20 -9.94 -13.59
CA GLY A 298 -8.65 -10.10 -13.68
C GLY A 298 -9.37 -9.42 -12.53
N ASN A 299 -10.50 -10.00 -12.12
CA ASN A 299 -11.44 -9.34 -11.24
C ASN A 299 -10.88 -9.03 -9.85
N ASN A 300 -10.09 -9.93 -9.27
CA ASN A 300 -9.69 -9.83 -7.86
C ASN A 300 -8.35 -9.10 -7.70
N VAL A 301 -7.46 -9.24 -8.71
CA VAL A 301 -6.09 -8.74 -8.65
C VAL A 301 -5.56 -8.45 -10.06
N TYR A 302 -4.77 -7.38 -10.17
CA TYR A 302 -3.85 -7.14 -11.27
C TYR A 302 -2.42 -7.26 -10.73
N ALA A 303 -1.72 -8.33 -11.11
CA ALA A 303 -0.35 -8.59 -10.70
C ALA A 303 0.63 -8.23 -11.82
N TYR A 304 1.64 -7.44 -11.50
CA TYR A 304 2.65 -6.96 -12.44
C TYR A 304 3.97 -6.68 -11.73
N GLU A 305 5.04 -6.52 -12.48
CA GLU A 305 6.33 -6.09 -11.98
C GLU A 305 6.42 -4.57 -11.84
N ASP A 306 7.09 -4.08 -10.80
CA ASP A 306 7.38 -2.65 -10.62
C ASP A 306 8.82 -2.40 -10.11
N THR A 307 9.82 -2.92 -10.83
CA THR A 307 11.24 -2.71 -10.43
C THR A 307 11.67 -1.25 -10.50
N ALA A 308 10.91 -0.42 -11.20
CA ALA A 308 11.16 1.01 -11.36
C ALA A 308 10.64 1.88 -10.21
N ASP A 309 9.94 1.30 -9.22
CA ASP A 309 9.29 2.05 -8.12
C ASP A 309 8.38 3.16 -8.66
N SER A 310 7.60 2.81 -9.68
CA SER A 310 6.83 3.78 -10.45
C SER A 310 5.37 3.85 -10.03
N ASP A 311 4.91 2.87 -9.25
CA ASP A 311 3.51 2.65 -8.89
C ASP A 311 2.59 2.48 -10.12
N THR A 312 3.15 2.08 -11.26
CA THR A 312 2.41 1.88 -12.51
C THR A 312 2.58 0.47 -13.05
N PRO A 313 1.58 -0.08 -13.77
CA PRO A 313 1.69 -1.43 -14.33
C PRO A 313 2.90 -1.61 -15.26
N GLY A 314 3.87 -2.41 -14.80
CA GLY A 314 5.00 -2.86 -15.59
C GLY A 314 4.75 -4.19 -16.29
N TYR A 315 5.74 -5.09 -16.28
CA TYR A 315 5.65 -6.38 -16.95
C TYR A 315 4.63 -7.31 -16.27
N SER A 316 3.83 -8.03 -17.06
CA SER A 316 2.93 -9.08 -16.57
C SER A 316 3.11 -10.35 -17.42
N PRO A 317 3.30 -11.53 -16.81
CA PRO A 317 3.46 -12.77 -17.56
C PRO A 317 2.22 -13.09 -18.39
N ASP A 318 2.40 -13.53 -19.64
CA ASP A 318 1.32 -13.85 -20.58
C ASP A 318 1.19 -15.38 -20.75
N GLY A 319 0.06 -15.93 -20.33
CA GLY A 319 -0.30 -17.34 -20.50
C GLY A 319 -0.87 -17.65 -21.89
N THR A 320 -0.91 -16.66 -22.79
CA THR A 320 -1.49 -16.73 -24.14
C THR A 320 -2.99 -17.02 -24.13
N ALA A 321 -3.58 -17.24 -25.30
CA ALA A 321 -5.00 -17.58 -25.44
C ALA A 321 -5.41 -18.87 -24.70
N THR A 322 -4.45 -19.73 -24.32
CA THR A 322 -4.73 -20.96 -23.55
C THR A 322 -4.58 -20.79 -22.03
N LEU A 323 -4.19 -19.61 -21.55
CA LEU A 323 -3.97 -19.33 -20.12
C LEU A 323 -3.03 -20.35 -19.45
N ASN A 324 -1.92 -20.68 -20.13
CA ASN A 324 -0.93 -21.63 -19.65
C ASN A 324 0.27 -20.90 -19.02
N PHE A 325 0.28 -20.81 -17.70
CA PHE A 325 1.34 -20.20 -16.89
C PHE A 325 2.30 -21.27 -16.32
N ASP A 326 2.80 -22.14 -17.19
CA ASP A 326 3.81 -23.16 -16.87
C ASP A 326 5.22 -22.67 -17.22
N PHE A 327 5.75 -21.78 -16.38
CA PHE A 327 7.08 -21.20 -16.56
C PHE A 327 8.16 -22.00 -15.82
N SER A 328 9.34 -22.08 -16.43
CA SER A 328 10.51 -22.73 -15.82
C SER A 328 11.11 -21.86 -14.72
N LEU A 329 11.41 -22.45 -13.56
CA LEU A 329 12.05 -21.77 -12.44
C LEU A 329 13.51 -22.23 -12.32
N ASN A 330 14.42 -21.27 -12.40
CA ASN A 330 15.82 -21.44 -12.00
C ASN A 330 16.06 -20.47 -10.83
N LEU A 331 16.33 -20.97 -9.63
CA LEU A 331 16.64 -20.13 -8.46
C LEU A 331 18.12 -19.75 -8.37
N SER A 332 18.96 -20.25 -9.28
CA SER A 332 20.39 -19.91 -9.38
C SER A 332 20.68 -18.70 -10.27
N GLN A 333 19.66 -18.01 -10.76
CA GLN A 333 19.79 -16.75 -11.51
C GLN A 333 19.26 -15.59 -10.67
N GLU A 334 19.54 -14.36 -11.09
CA GLU A 334 19.01 -13.15 -10.45
C GLU A 334 17.48 -13.07 -10.53
N PRO A 335 16.81 -12.38 -9.57
CA PRO A 335 15.36 -12.25 -9.55
C PRO A 335 14.69 -11.81 -10.85
N LEU A 336 15.32 -10.91 -11.58
CA LEU A 336 14.85 -10.46 -12.91
C LEU A 336 14.65 -11.64 -13.88
N GLY A 337 15.46 -12.70 -13.77
CA GLY A 337 15.39 -13.87 -14.66
C GLY A 337 14.20 -14.80 -14.40
N TYR A 338 13.46 -14.63 -13.29
CA TYR A 338 12.29 -15.45 -12.95
C TYR A 338 11.04 -14.63 -12.60
N GLN A 339 10.91 -13.41 -13.17
CA GLN A 339 9.72 -12.57 -13.02
C GLN A 339 8.44 -13.30 -13.44
N ASP A 340 8.48 -14.10 -14.52
CA ASP A 340 7.36 -14.94 -14.96
C ASP A 340 6.79 -15.82 -13.85
N VAL A 341 7.69 -16.54 -13.16
CA VAL A 341 7.30 -17.43 -12.06
C VAL A 341 6.86 -16.61 -10.85
N SER A 342 7.59 -15.55 -10.51
CA SER A 342 7.32 -14.75 -9.31
C SER A 342 5.98 -14.03 -9.36
N VAL A 343 5.69 -13.34 -10.47
CA VAL A 343 4.44 -12.59 -10.65
C VAL A 343 3.25 -13.55 -10.82
N THR A 344 3.43 -14.68 -11.51
CA THR A 344 2.40 -15.73 -11.59
C THR A 344 2.08 -16.30 -10.21
N ASN A 345 3.08 -16.57 -9.38
CA ASN A 345 2.86 -17.10 -8.03
C ASN A 345 2.15 -16.06 -7.13
N MET A 346 2.51 -14.78 -7.23
CA MET A 346 1.81 -13.69 -6.54
C MET A 346 0.35 -13.60 -6.97
N PHE A 347 0.07 -13.62 -8.28
CA PHE A 347 -1.28 -13.65 -8.83
C PHE A 347 -2.11 -14.84 -8.29
N TYR A 348 -1.51 -16.04 -8.28
CA TYR A 348 -2.14 -17.23 -7.72
C TYR A 348 -2.48 -17.06 -6.23
N VAL A 349 -1.52 -16.64 -5.40
CA VAL A 349 -1.73 -16.49 -3.96
C VAL A 349 -2.80 -15.43 -3.68
N SER A 350 -2.75 -14.27 -4.34
CA SER A 350 -3.74 -13.21 -4.17
C SER A 350 -5.16 -13.67 -4.49
N ASN A 351 -5.35 -14.39 -5.61
CA ASN A 351 -6.65 -14.94 -5.96
C ASN A 351 -7.13 -16.04 -5.00
N VAL A 352 -6.25 -16.95 -4.56
CA VAL A 352 -6.64 -17.96 -3.57
C VAL A 352 -7.05 -17.31 -2.25
N MET A 353 -6.34 -16.28 -1.80
CA MET A 353 -6.72 -15.55 -0.59
C MET A 353 -8.07 -14.85 -0.76
N HIS A 354 -8.33 -14.21 -1.90
CA HIS A 354 -9.66 -13.68 -2.23
C HIS A 354 -10.74 -14.77 -2.10
N ASP A 355 -10.57 -15.89 -2.80
CA ASP A 355 -11.56 -16.97 -2.84
C ASP A 355 -11.82 -17.59 -1.45
N VAL A 356 -10.77 -17.74 -0.65
CA VAL A 356 -10.89 -18.19 0.75
C VAL A 356 -11.68 -17.19 1.59
N TRP A 357 -11.30 -15.91 1.59
CA TRP A 357 -11.98 -14.90 2.39
C TRP A 357 -13.44 -14.70 1.99
N TYR A 358 -13.75 -14.80 0.69
CA TYR A 358 -15.11 -14.79 0.17
C TYR A 358 -15.97 -15.89 0.82
N ARG A 359 -15.44 -17.12 0.90
CA ARG A 359 -16.13 -18.25 1.57
C ARG A 359 -16.36 -17.99 3.06
N TYR A 360 -15.50 -17.20 3.71
CA TYR A 360 -15.66 -16.76 5.10
C TYR A 360 -16.58 -15.54 5.27
N GLY A 361 -17.09 -14.96 4.17
CA GLY A 361 -18.05 -13.87 4.18
C GLY A 361 -17.44 -12.49 3.95
N PHE A 362 -16.18 -12.43 3.49
CA PHE A 362 -15.62 -11.21 2.90
C PHE A 362 -16.00 -11.15 1.41
N ASP A 363 -17.28 -10.90 1.14
CA ASP A 363 -17.89 -10.74 -0.18
C ASP A 363 -18.11 -9.26 -0.54
N GLU A 364 -18.74 -9.00 -1.69
CA GLU A 364 -18.83 -7.66 -2.27
C GLU A 364 -19.50 -6.63 -1.33
N VAL A 365 -20.60 -7.01 -0.67
CA VAL A 365 -21.30 -6.08 0.26
C VAL A 365 -20.52 -5.81 1.54
N SER A 366 -19.57 -6.68 1.87
CA SER A 366 -18.70 -6.54 3.04
C SER A 366 -17.39 -5.78 2.72
N GLY A 367 -17.22 -5.31 1.49
CA GLY A 367 -16.09 -4.49 1.04
C GLY A 367 -14.86 -5.28 0.65
N ASN A 368 -15.05 -6.40 -0.07
CA ASN A 368 -13.95 -7.14 -0.66
C ASN A 368 -13.38 -6.44 -1.91
N PHE A 369 -12.22 -6.89 -2.37
CA PHE A 369 -11.49 -6.26 -3.48
C PHE A 369 -11.87 -6.88 -4.82
N GLN A 370 -12.69 -6.20 -5.61
CA GLN A 370 -13.15 -6.67 -6.91
C GLN A 370 -13.29 -5.51 -7.93
N GLN A 371 -12.75 -5.71 -9.14
CA GLN A 371 -12.96 -4.80 -10.27
C GLN A 371 -14.45 -4.67 -10.59
N ASN A 372 -15.20 -5.77 -10.52
CA ASN A 372 -16.61 -5.87 -10.80
C ASN A 372 -17.30 -6.73 -9.73
N ASN A 373 -18.35 -6.17 -9.14
CA ASN A 373 -19.12 -6.83 -8.08
C ASN A 373 -20.31 -7.63 -8.63
N TYR A 374 -20.46 -7.71 -9.96
CA TYR A 374 -21.51 -8.47 -10.65
C TYR A 374 -22.95 -8.14 -10.20
N GLY A 375 -23.16 -6.93 -9.70
CA GLY A 375 -24.45 -6.49 -9.14
C GLY A 375 -24.77 -7.03 -7.75
N ASN A 376 -23.80 -7.63 -7.05
CA ASN A 376 -23.97 -8.18 -5.70
C ASN A 376 -23.99 -7.12 -4.58
N GLY A 377 -23.70 -5.85 -4.89
CA GLY A 377 -23.60 -4.74 -3.94
C GLY A 377 -22.15 -4.30 -3.71
N GLY A 378 -21.89 -3.53 -2.65
CA GLY A 378 -20.57 -2.92 -2.41
C GLY A 378 -20.17 -1.88 -3.46
N VAL A 379 -18.94 -1.38 -3.36
CA VAL A 379 -18.36 -0.46 -4.34
C VAL A 379 -17.14 -1.11 -4.99
N GLY A 380 -17.29 -1.62 -6.21
CA GLY A 380 -16.17 -2.23 -6.95
C GLY A 380 -15.24 -1.21 -7.62
N ASN A 381 -14.43 -1.68 -8.57
CA ASN A 381 -13.26 -1.02 -9.16
C ASN A 381 -12.05 -0.93 -8.24
N ASP A 382 -11.90 -1.93 -7.37
CA ASP A 382 -10.87 -1.96 -6.34
C ASP A 382 -10.12 -3.29 -6.27
N ALA A 383 -9.94 -3.94 -7.42
CA ALA A 383 -9.03 -5.08 -7.54
C ALA A 383 -7.62 -4.73 -7.01
N VAL A 384 -7.00 -5.67 -6.29
CA VAL A 384 -5.67 -5.46 -5.71
C VAL A 384 -4.64 -5.16 -6.81
N GLN A 385 -3.90 -4.06 -6.68
CA GLN A 385 -2.72 -3.79 -7.50
C GLN A 385 -1.51 -4.45 -6.83
N ALA A 386 -1.12 -5.64 -7.33
CA ALA A 386 -0.04 -6.43 -6.77
C ALA A 386 1.26 -6.20 -7.54
N GLN A 387 2.20 -5.52 -6.90
CA GLN A 387 3.48 -5.09 -7.45
C GLN A 387 4.58 -6.06 -7.01
N GLY A 388 5.17 -6.75 -7.98
CA GLY A 388 6.18 -7.78 -7.78
C GLY A 388 7.58 -7.25 -8.05
N GLN A 389 8.55 -7.69 -7.24
CA GLN A 389 9.94 -7.22 -7.32
C GLN A 389 10.03 -5.69 -7.27
N ASP A 390 9.17 -5.11 -6.45
CA ASP A 390 8.99 -3.68 -6.37
C ASP A 390 10.30 -2.98 -5.93
N GLY A 391 10.66 -1.92 -6.65
CA GLY A 391 11.92 -1.18 -6.46
C GLY A 391 11.95 -0.24 -5.25
N GLY A 392 10.81 0.02 -4.61
CA GLY A 392 10.65 0.96 -3.49
C GLY A 392 11.23 0.46 -2.17
N GLY A 393 11.67 -0.81 -2.12
CA GLY A 393 12.24 -1.39 -0.91
C GLY A 393 12.93 -2.74 -1.10
N THR A 394 13.49 -3.24 0.00
CA THR A 394 13.99 -4.61 0.14
C THR A 394 13.67 -5.13 1.54
N ASN A 395 13.74 -6.45 1.74
CA ASN A 395 13.63 -7.10 3.06
C ASN A 395 12.31 -6.83 3.79
N ASN A 396 11.24 -6.56 3.05
CA ASN A 396 9.91 -6.30 3.59
C ASN A 396 8.84 -6.58 2.52
N ALA A 397 7.61 -6.29 2.87
CA ALA A 397 6.50 -6.07 1.95
C ALA A 397 5.55 -5.07 2.60
N ASN A 398 4.66 -4.46 1.82
CA ASN A 398 3.62 -3.62 2.38
C ASN A 398 2.27 -3.84 1.68
N PHE A 399 1.21 -3.43 2.36
CA PHE A 399 -0.14 -3.39 1.80
C PHE A 399 -0.85 -2.11 2.26
N ALA A 400 -1.29 -1.32 1.29
CA ALA A 400 -2.08 -0.11 1.49
C ALA A 400 -3.56 -0.40 1.24
N THR A 401 -4.40 -0.24 2.27
CA THR A 401 -5.83 -0.53 2.20
C THR A 401 -6.66 0.76 2.29
N PRO A 402 -7.05 1.36 1.16
CA PRO A 402 -7.98 2.49 1.18
C PRO A 402 -9.41 2.04 1.47
N VAL A 403 -10.34 3.01 1.48
CA VAL A 403 -11.78 2.74 1.57
C VAL A 403 -12.30 2.05 0.32
N ASP A 404 -13.35 1.23 0.48
CA ASP A 404 -14.08 0.47 -0.56
C ASP A 404 -14.26 1.27 -1.86
N GLY A 405 -14.02 0.62 -3.01
CA GLY A 405 -14.06 1.26 -4.32
C GLY A 405 -12.78 1.99 -4.75
N ASN A 406 -11.73 1.96 -3.93
CA ASN A 406 -10.39 2.39 -4.32
C ASN A 406 -9.46 1.19 -4.27
N ALA A 407 -8.69 0.96 -5.34
CA ALA A 407 -7.81 -0.19 -5.42
C ALA A 407 -6.72 -0.16 -4.33
N PRO A 408 -6.60 -1.22 -3.51
CA PRO A 408 -5.47 -1.36 -2.61
C PRO A 408 -4.20 -1.66 -3.39
N ARG A 409 -3.06 -1.36 -2.79
CA ARG A 409 -1.74 -1.63 -3.36
C ARG A 409 -0.97 -2.59 -2.47
N MET A 410 -0.49 -3.69 -3.05
CA MET A 410 0.42 -4.65 -2.41
C MET A 410 1.79 -4.53 -3.05
N GLN A 411 2.83 -4.28 -2.26
CA GLN A 411 4.21 -4.16 -2.76
C GLN A 411 5.06 -5.29 -2.19
N MET A 412 5.51 -6.19 -3.07
CA MET A 412 6.34 -7.35 -2.72
C MET A 412 7.79 -7.09 -3.11
N TYR A 413 8.65 -6.87 -2.11
CA TYR A 413 10.05 -6.55 -2.34
C TYR A 413 10.95 -7.78 -2.45
N LEU A 414 12.14 -7.55 -3.00
CA LEU A 414 13.23 -8.53 -2.94
C LEU A 414 13.82 -8.60 -1.54
N TRP A 415 14.23 -9.80 -1.13
CA TRP A 415 15.03 -9.99 0.07
C TRP A 415 16.51 -10.01 -0.30
N SER A 416 17.31 -9.24 0.43
CA SER A 416 18.76 -9.36 0.41
C SER A 416 19.16 -10.63 1.16
N ALA A 417 20.22 -11.31 0.70
CA ALA A 417 20.78 -12.43 1.44
C ALA A 417 21.13 -11.99 2.89
N PRO A 418 20.93 -12.84 3.90
CA PRO A 418 21.32 -12.54 5.28
C PRO A 418 22.79 -12.06 5.33
N GLY A 419 23.02 -10.87 5.89
CA GLY A 419 24.32 -10.17 5.81
C GLY A 419 24.43 -9.17 4.66
N GLY A 420 23.34 -8.44 4.36
CA GLY A 420 23.21 -7.45 3.29
C GLY A 420 24.44 -6.58 3.06
N ILE A 421 24.63 -6.18 1.81
CA ILE A 421 25.85 -5.55 1.29
C ILE A 421 27.10 -6.32 1.73
N GLN A 422 27.36 -7.44 1.05
CA GLN A 422 28.55 -8.22 1.29
C GLN A 422 29.75 -7.30 1.05
N ASN A 423 30.62 -7.19 2.07
CA ASN A 423 31.91 -6.53 1.97
C ASN A 423 32.84 -7.37 1.07
N LEU A 424 32.49 -7.47 -0.21
CA LEU A 424 33.13 -8.34 -1.19
C LEU A 424 34.43 -7.73 -1.71
N VAL A 425 34.71 -6.46 -1.43
CA VAL A 425 35.95 -5.82 -1.80
C VAL A 425 36.70 -5.44 -0.54
N THR A 426 37.90 -5.99 -0.34
CA THR A 426 38.80 -5.55 0.73
C THR A 426 40.02 -4.85 0.12
N VAL A 427 40.18 -3.57 0.45
CA VAL A 427 41.32 -2.77 0.01
C VAL A 427 42.52 -2.99 0.95
N ASN A 428 43.67 -3.30 0.37
CA ASN A 428 44.93 -3.44 1.09
C ASN A 428 45.80 -2.18 1.03
N ASN A 429 46.79 -2.09 1.93
CA ASN A 429 47.99 -1.27 1.80
C ASN A 429 47.80 0.24 1.52
N THR A 430 46.67 0.82 1.96
CA THR A 430 46.39 2.26 1.84
C THR A 430 45.77 2.83 3.11
N PRO A 431 45.72 4.16 3.30
CA PRO A 431 45.02 4.79 4.43
C PRO A 431 43.51 4.52 4.45
N ILE A 432 42.95 4.06 3.33
CA ILE A 432 41.54 3.68 3.19
C ILE A 432 41.40 2.15 3.12
N ALA A 433 42.38 1.40 3.63
CA ALA A 433 42.29 -0.05 3.71
C ALA A 433 41.09 -0.48 4.56
N GLY A 434 40.42 -1.52 4.12
CA GLY A 434 39.22 -2.01 4.79
C GLY A 434 38.22 -2.65 3.83
N PRO A 435 37.16 -3.23 4.40
CA PRO A 435 36.05 -3.78 3.64
C PRO A 435 35.20 -2.69 2.99
N TYR A 436 34.75 -2.93 1.78
CA TYR A 436 33.87 -2.06 1.01
C TYR A 436 32.65 -2.83 0.50
N PRO A 437 31.46 -2.21 0.57
CA PRO A 437 30.26 -2.75 -0.05
C PRO A 437 30.43 -2.85 -1.57
N ALA A 438 29.87 -3.87 -2.22
CA ALA A 438 29.81 -3.98 -3.68
C ALA A 438 28.36 -3.95 -4.18
N VAL A 439 28.12 -3.35 -5.35
CA VAL A 439 26.81 -3.29 -6.01
C VAL A 439 26.93 -3.75 -7.46
N ASN A 440 25.86 -4.35 -7.99
CA ASN A 440 25.79 -4.69 -9.41
C ASN A 440 25.66 -3.40 -10.22
N PRO A 441 26.45 -3.23 -11.30
CA PRO A 441 26.28 -2.08 -12.19
C PRO A 441 25.01 -2.22 -13.02
N ALA A 442 24.36 -1.09 -13.35
CA ALA A 442 23.28 -1.06 -14.32
C ALA A 442 23.83 -1.40 -15.72
N ALA A 443 23.79 -2.66 -16.10
CA ALA A 443 24.27 -3.15 -17.39
C ALA A 443 23.12 -3.27 -18.40
N THR A 444 23.30 -2.72 -19.61
CA THR A 444 22.42 -2.98 -20.76
C THR A 444 23.23 -3.64 -21.89
N PRO A 445 22.72 -4.71 -22.53
CA PRO A 445 23.38 -5.30 -23.70
C PRO A 445 23.73 -4.22 -24.73
N PRO A 446 24.93 -4.24 -25.36
CA PRO A 446 25.74 -5.43 -25.67
C PRO A 446 27.01 -5.64 -24.81
N ASN A 447 27.09 -5.10 -23.59
CA ASN A 447 28.24 -5.33 -22.70
C ASN A 447 28.29 -6.78 -22.13
N ASN A 448 29.45 -7.24 -21.67
CA ASN A 448 29.65 -8.58 -21.07
C ASN A 448 30.02 -8.50 -19.59
N ILE A 449 29.60 -7.43 -18.91
CA ILE A 449 29.93 -7.18 -17.51
C ILE A 449 29.35 -8.32 -16.66
N THR A 450 30.20 -9.01 -15.92
CA THR A 450 29.81 -10.24 -15.20
C THR A 450 29.01 -9.95 -13.94
N GLY A 451 29.05 -8.72 -13.43
CA GLY A 451 28.43 -8.34 -12.16
C GLY A 451 29.23 -8.86 -10.95
N ILE A 452 28.59 -8.81 -9.78
CA ILE A 452 29.13 -9.26 -8.50
C ILE A 452 29.38 -10.78 -8.53
N GLY A 453 30.62 -11.19 -8.23
CA GLY A 453 30.96 -12.59 -7.95
C GLY A 453 30.68 -12.99 -6.49
N GLU A 454 30.43 -14.29 -6.25
CA GLU A 454 30.15 -14.82 -4.90
C GLU A 454 31.38 -14.84 -3.97
N THR A 455 32.59 -14.74 -4.53
CA THR A 455 33.85 -14.78 -3.75
C THR A 455 34.34 -13.37 -3.42
N PRO A 456 34.56 -13.04 -2.14
CA PRO A 456 35.19 -11.79 -1.74
C PRO A 456 36.60 -11.65 -2.35
N VAL A 457 36.86 -10.50 -2.96
CA VAL A 457 38.15 -10.14 -3.52
C VAL A 457 38.91 -9.21 -2.57
N THR A 458 40.22 -9.41 -2.51
CA THR A 458 41.14 -8.58 -1.72
C THR A 458 42.27 -8.12 -2.63
N GLY A 459 42.55 -6.83 -2.68
CA GLY A 459 43.56 -6.30 -3.59
C GLY A 459 44.04 -4.90 -3.26
N ASP A 460 45.14 -4.53 -3.93
CA ASP A 460 45.66 -3.17 -3.89
C ASP A 460 44.89 -2.27 -4.88
N LEU A 461 44.74 -1.00 -4.53
CA LEU A 461 44.16 0.01 -5.42
C LEU A 461 45.15 0.37 -6.53
N GLU A 462 44.65 0.47 -7.75
CA GLU A 462 45.39 1.01 -8.89
C GLU A 462 44.53 2.02 -9.63
N LEU A 463 45.02 3.26 -9.74
CA LEU A 463 44.35 4.27 -10.56
C LEU A 463 44.44 3.87 -12.04
N VAL A 464 43.31 3.82 -12.74
CA VAL A 464 43.31 3.47 -14.16
C VAL A 464 44.12 4.47 -14.98
N ASN A 465 44.71 3.97 -16.06
CA ASN A 465 45.40 4.76 -17.05
C ASN A 465 45.05 4.25 -18.45
N ASP A 466 44.19 4.98 -19.16
CA ASP A 466 43.73 4.65 -20.51
C ASP A 466 44.60 5.30 -21.62
N SER A 467 45.75 5.88 -21.25
CA SER A 467 46.70 6.58 -22.16
C SER A 467 46.11 7.78 -22.92
N SER A 468 44.93 8.28 -22.53
CA SER A 468 44.34 9.49 -23.09
C SER A 468 44.85 10.77 -22.40
N ALA A 469 44.29 11.93 -22.81
CA ALA A 469 44.54 13.20 -22.14
C ALA A 469 43.94 13.26 -20.73
N ALA A 470 42.98 12.39 -20.40
CA ALA A 470 42.36 12.25 -19.08
C ALA A 470 42.50 10.79 -18.61
N PRO A 471 43.74 10.33 -18.32
CA PRO A 471 44.07 8.91 -18.21
C PRO A 471 43.28 8.15 -17.14
N SER A 472 42.86 8.86 -16.07
CA SER A 472 42.12 8.29 -14.94
C SER A 472 40.63 8.11 -15.19
N GLU A 473 40.08 8.54 -16.33
CA GLU A 473 38.65 8.43 -16.61
C GLU A 473 38.26 7.05 -17.18
N GLY A 474 39.19 6.24 -17.69
CA GLY A 474 38.88 4.89 -18.19
C GLY A 474 37.94 4.86 -19.40
N CYS A 475 37.95 5.91 -20.23
CA CYS A 475 37.06 6.02 -21.39
C CYS A 475 37.58 5.26 -22.61
N ASN A 476 38.83 4.79 -22.56
CA ASN A 476 39.47 3.95 -23.58
C ASN A 476 39.99 2.65 -22.93
N PRO A 477 40.43 1.65 -23.72
CA PRO A 477 40.99 0.42 -23.18
C PRO A 477 42.12 0.66 -22.18
N ILE A 478 42.08 -0.07 -21.06
CA ILE A 478 43.01 0.05 -19.93
C ILE A 478 44.01 -1.12 -19.96
N SER A 479 45.24 -0.91 -19.51
CA SER A 479 46.27 -1.97 -19.46
C SER A 479 46.95 -2.16 -18.09
N SER A 480 46.60 -1.36 -17.07
CA SER A 480 47.38 -1.26 -15.82
C SER A 480 46.79 -1.96 -14.59
N VAL A 481 45.57 -2.52 -14.68
CA VAL A 481 44.78 -2.92 -13.50
C VAL A 481 44.61 -4.44 -13.31
N ALA A 482 45.33 -5.26 -14.08
CA ALA A 482 45.26 -6.70 -14.00
C ALA A 482 45.55 -7.22 -12.57
N GLY A 483 44.61 -7.98 -11.99
CA GLY A 483 44.72 -8.53 -10.64
C GLY A 483 44.53 -7.52 -9.51
N LYS A 484 44.15 -6.27 -9.81
CA LYS A 484 44.02 -5.17 -8.85
C LYS A 484 42.61 -4.59 -8.80
N ILE A 485 42.35 -3.78 -7.78
CA ILE A 485 41.11 -3.00 -7.69
C ILE A 485 41.29 -1.73 -8.50
N ALA A 486 40.61 -1.64 -9.65
CA ALA A 486 40.69 -0.50 -10.55
C ALA A 486 39.97 0.71 -9.96
N VAL A 487 40.70 1.80 -9.73
CA VAL A 487 40.12 3.08 -9.31
C VAL A 487 39.92 3.95 -10.54
N VAL A 488 38.67 4.27 -10.86
CA VAL A 488 38.29 5.09 -12.02
C VAL A 488 37.72 6.41 -11.54
N ARG A 489 38.16 7.53 -12.11
CA ARG A 489 37.51 8.81 -11.86
C ARG A 489 36.29 8.98 -12.75
N ARG A 490 35.23 9.59 -12.20
CA ARG A 490 34.11 10.07 -13.00
C ARG A 490 34.64 11.03 -14.06
N GLY A 491 34.03 10.96 -15.23
CA GLY A 491 34.44 11.67 -16.42
C GLY A 491 33.30 11.73 -17.43
N ASN A 492 33.63 11.91 -18.69
CA ASN A 492 32.61 12.17 -19.73
C ASN A 492 32.02 10.92 -20.40
N CYS A 493 32.59 9.74 -20.17
CA CYS A 493 32.06 8.46 -20.67
C CYS A 493 31.13 7.77 -19.66
N ALA A 494 30.31 6.84 -20.16
CA ALA A 494 29.33 6.12 -19.34
C ALA A 494 30.02 5.22 -18.30
N PHE A 495 29.34 4.97 -17.17
CA PHE A 495 29.85 4.06 -16.15
C PHE A 495 30.08 2.64 -16.71
N VAL A 496 29.15 2.15 -17.53
CA VAL A 496 29.22 0.84 -18.18
C VAL A 496 30.52 0.68 -18.99
N ASP A 497 30.92 1.69 -19.77
CA ASP A 497 32.14 1.62 -20.59
C ASP A 497 33.40 1.54 -19.72
N LYS A 498 33.46 2.34 -18.65
CA LYS A 498 34.58 2.37 -17.70
C LYS A 498 34.79 1.00 -17.05
N ILE A 499 33.68 0.42 -16.64
CA ILE A 499 33.59 -0.87 -15.98
C ILE A 499 34.05 -1.97 -16.94
N GLN A 500 33.52 -1.97 -18.15
CA GLN A 500 33.86 -2.91 -19.21
C GLN A 500 35.36 -2.88 -19.51
N HIS A 501 35.95 -1.69 -19.70
CA HIS A 501 37.38 -1.56 -19.96
C HIS A 501 38.26 -2.04 -18.79
N ALA A 502 37.82 -1.83 -17.55
CA ALA A 502 38.54 -2.32 -16.38
C ALA A 502 38.45 -3.84 -16.24
N GLN A 503 37.27 -4.42 -16.51
CA GLN A 503 37.05 -5.86 -16.55
C GLN A 503 37.91 -6.52 -17.65
N ASP A 504 37.90 -5.97 -18.86
CA ASP A 504 38.71 -6.45 -19.99
C ASP A 504 40.21 -6.35 -19.71
N ALA A 505 40.62 -5.40 -18.88
CA ALA A 505 41.99 -5.23 -18.41
C ALA A 505 42.37 -6.16 -17.25
N GLY A 506 41.45 -7.02 -16.80
CA GLY A 506 41.67 -8.02 -15.75
C GLY A 506 41.56 -7.49 -14.32
N ALA A 507 40.83 -6.39 -14.09
CA ALA A 507 40.55 -5.91 -12.74
C ALA A 507 39.71 -6.92 -11.96
N ILE A 508 40.02 -7.13 -10.68
CA ILE A 508 39.26 -8.01 -9.77
C ILE A 508 38.06 -7.28 -9.12
N ALA A 509 38.10 -5.96 -9.15
CA ALA A 509 37.07 -5.06 -8.66
C ALA A 509 37.27 -3.67 -9.27
N VAL A 510 36.24 -2.84 -9.24
CA VAL A 510 36.31 -1.46 -9.73
C VAL A 510 35.66 -0.54 -8.72
N ILE A 511 36.35 0.56 -8.38
CA ILE A 511 35.85 1.65 -7.56
C ILE A 511 35.77 2.88 -8.45
N VAL A 512 34.56 3.38 -8.70
CA VAL A 512 34.36 4.63 -9.43
C VAL A 512 34.28 5.77 -8.43
N VAL A 513 35.32 6.59 -8.43
CA VAL A 513 35.45 7.80 -7.63
C VAL A 513 34.68 8.92 -8.31
N ASN A 514 33.56 9.30 -7.72
CA ASN A 514 32.77 10.41 -8.19
C ASN A 514 33.49 11.73 -7.86
N HIS A 515 33.57 12.66 -8.82
CA HIS A 515 33.99 14.03 -8.53
C HIS A 515 32.94 15.00 -9.08
N ASN A 516 32.66 16.02 -8.27
CA ASN A 516 31.59 17.01 -8.39
C ASN A 516 30.26 16.53 -7.77
N ASN A 517 29.94 17.10 -6.60
CA ASN A 517 28.56 17.33 -6.20
C ASN A 517 28.12 18.65 -6.88
N PRO A 518 27.42 18.63 -8.03
CA PRO A 518 26.66 19.78 -8.42
C PRO A 518 25.41 19.78 -7.53
N THR A 519 25.35 20.77 -6.63
CA THR A 519 24.15 21.19 -5.88
C THR A 519 23.53 20.19 -4.90
N ASN A 520 24.00 20.20 -3.64
CA ASN A 520 23.25 19.80 -2.42
C ASN A 520 22.27 18.61 -2.56
N ASP A 521 22.62 17.57 -3.30
CA ASP A 521 21.82 16.36 -3.40
C ASP A 521 21.95 15.56 -2.08
N PRO A 522 20.87 15.40 -1.29
CA PRO A 522 20.91 14.63 -0.04
C PRO A 522 21.10 13.12 -0.28
N ASN A 523 21.01 12.64 -1.53
CA ASN A 523 21.22 11.25 -1.93
C ASN A 523 22.61 11.00 -2.59
N TYR A 524 23.55 11.93 -2.48
CA TYR A 524 24.90 11.79 -3.04
C TYR A 524 25.67 10.61 -2.41
N ALA A 525 25.90 9.53 -3.18
CA ALA A 525 26.81 8.46 -2.82
C ALA A 525 28.25 8.78 -3.29
N GLU A 526 29.20 8.76 -2.36
CA GLU A 526 30.59 9.19 -2.61
C GLU A 526 31.37 8.23 -3.53
N TYR A 527 30.98 6.95 -3.59
CA TYR A 527 31.64 5.90 -4.39
C TYR A 527 30.64 4.88 -4.93
N VAL A 528 30.91 4.36 -6.14
CA VAL A 528 30.24 3.17 -6.70
C VAL A 528 31.28 2.05 -6.78
N ASN A 529 31.03 0.92 -6.13
CA ASN A 529 31.96 -0.20 -6.03
C ASN A 529 31.40 -1.44 -6.74
N MET A 530 32.25 -2.19 -7.43
CA MET A 530 31.96 -3.50 -8.04
C MET A 530 33.06 -4.51 -7.71
N ALA A 531 32.71 -5.80 -7.67
CA ALA A 531 33.63 -6.94 -7.58
C ALA A 531 33.27 -7.99 -8.64
N GLY A 532 34.23 -8.77 -9.14
CA GLY A 532 33.97 -9.91 -10.03
C GLY A 532 35.16 -10.88 -10.09
N GLU A 533 34.89 -12.18 -10.23
CA GLU A 533 35.96 -13.19 -10.36
C GLU A 533 36.64 -13.14 -11.73
N VAL A 534 37.96 -13.36 -11.72
CA VAL A 534 38.76 -13.57 -12.92
C VAL A 534 38.62 -15.03 -13.30
N THR A 535 38.04 -15.33 -14.47
CA THR A 535 38.34 -16.60 -15.16
C THR A 535 39.58 -16.44 -16.01
#